data_AF-A0A9E2NMK6-F1
#
_entry.id   AF-A0A9E2NMK6-F1
#
_cell.length_a   1.000
_cell.length_b   1.000
_cell.length_c   1.000
_cell.angle_alpha   90.00
_cell.angle_beta   90.00
_cell.angle_gamma   90.00
#
_symmetry.space_group_name_H-M   'P 1'
#
loop_
_entity.id
_entity.type
_entity.pdbx_description
1 polymer ?
#
loop_
_entity_poly.entity_id
_entity_poly.type
_entity_poly.pdbx_seq_one_letter_code
_entity_poly.pdbx_strand_id
1 'polypeptide(L)'
;NGDRIGFDAPVYVDFLSNARWTNVTFVGRYRACFVLVEEQFFMESTQQIRSKISEGIMRFVQSPFTPMNESENKRLQRLEEAMMATLRDERSVFLRELLQTMTCAWQYELWNIFFRRLQTSRTELNPHWGDTAAQFFYLAHTHCREQHEVGWYARQVGLSPDALSAALKRFCGKTAGAILTELLTEEAKV
;
A
#
# COMPACT_ATOMS: atom_id res chain seq x y z
N ASN A 1 -15.31 23.06 8.83
CA ASN A 1 -14.53 23.45 7.64
C ASN A 1 -13.57 22.32 7.34
N GLY A 2 -14.08 21.25 6.72
CA GLY A 2 -13.30 20.05 6.44
C GLY A 2 -12.51 20.26 5.16
N ASP A 3 -11.21 19.97 5.23
CA ASP A 3 -10.29 20.04 4.10
C ASP A 3 -10.84 19.24 2.93
N ARG A 4 -11.34 19.96 1.92
CA ARG A 4 -11.74 19.38 0.64
C ARG A 4 -10.46 19.11 -0.14
N ILE A 5 -10.03 17.87 -0.16
CA ILE A 5 -8.93 17.45 -1.04
C ILE A 5 -9.56 17.04 -2.38
N GLY A 6 -9.37 17.88 -3.39
CA GLY A 6 -9.68 17.52 -4.77
C GLY A 6 -8.53 16.71 -5.36
N PHE A 7 -8.82 15.57 -5.96
CA PHE A 7 -7.82 14.72 -6.60
C PHE A 7 -8.03 14.71 -8.11
N ASP A 8 -7.04 15.23 -8.84
CA ASP A 8 -6.91 15.01 -10.28
C ASP A 8 -5.96 13.80 -10.50
N ALA A 9 -6.41 12.58 -10.17
CA ALA A 9 -5.62 11.38 -10.45
C ALA A 9 -6.50 10.15 -10.73
N PRO A 10 -6.15 9.28 -11.71
CA PRO A 10 -7.10 8.32 -12.26
C PRO A 10 -7.22 7.01 -11.47
N VAL A 11 -6.32 6.72 -10.53
CA VAL A 11 -6.33 5.46 -9.78
C VAL A 11 -6.10 5.69 -8.30
N TYR A 12 -7.01 5.12 -7.53
CA TYR A 12 -6.94 4.95 -6.10
C TYR A 12 -6.83 3.45 -5.84
N VAL A 13 -5.80 3.06 -5.10
CA VAL A 13 -5.65 1.68 -4.57
C VAL A 13 -5.87 1.78 -3.07
N ASP A 14 -6.49 0.80 -2.46
CA ASP A 14 -6.60 0.77 -1.01
C ASP A 14 -6.41 -0.65 -0.55
N PHE A 15 -5.65 -0.78 0.52
CA PHE A 15 -5.48 -2.03 1.24
C PHE A 15 -6.44 -1.94 2.42
N LEU A 16 -7.72 -2.09 2.10
CA LEU A 16 -8.80 -1.94 3.07
C LEU A 16 -8.75 -3.08 4.08
N SER A 17 -8.27 -2.80 5.29
CA SER A 17 -8.78 -3.49 6.47
C SER A 17 -9.80 -2.63 7.22
N ASN A 18 -9.70 -1.28 7.25
CA ASN A 18 -10.60 -0.48 8.11
C ASN A 18 -10.90 0.99 7.70
N ALA A 19 -10.40 1.53 6.58
CA ALA A 19 -10.70 2.92 6.20
C ALA A 19 -12.03 3.04 5.44
N ARG A 20 -13.09 3.52 6.11
CA ARG A 20 -14.36 3.85 5.41
C ARG A 20 -14.27 5.23 4.78
N TRP A 21 -14.22 5.28 3.46
CA TRP A 21 -14.45 6.51 2.71
C TRP A 21 -15.87 7.01 2.97
N THR A 22 -16.00 8.20 3.55
CA THR A 22 -17.28 8.86 3.77
C THR A 22 -17.25 10.24 3.08
N ASN A 23 -18.39 10.68 2.57
CA ASN A 23 -18.54 11.99 1.92
C ASN A 23 -17.67 12.22 0.66
N VAL A 24 -17.45 11.18 -0.16
CA VAL A 24 -16.79 11.30 -1.46
C VAL A 24 -17.78 11.83 -2.50
N THR A 25 -17.46 12.97 -3.12
CA THR A 25 -18.23 13.54 -4.23
C THR A 25 -17.38 13.58 -5.49
N PHE A 26 -17.87 12.93 -6.55
CA PHE A 26 -17.29 13.05 -7.88
C PHE A 26 -17.97 14.20 -8.63
N VAL A 27 -17.20 15.08 -9.25
CA VAL A 27 -17.71 16.23 -10.00
C VAL A 27 -17.21 16.14 -11.44
N GLY A 28 -18.13 16.22 -12.41
CA GLY A 28 -17.83 16.16 -13.84
C GLY A 28 -18.11 14.80 -14.48
N ARG A 29 -17.56 14.56 -15.67
CA ARG A 29 -17.64 13.27 -16.37
C ARG A 29 -16.37 12.48 -16.12
N TYR A 30 -16.50 11.31 -15.52
CA TYR A 30 -15.39 10.43 -15.18
C TYR A 30 -15.73 8.99 -15.54
N ARG A 31 -14.68 8.19 -15.76
CA ARG A 31 -14.76 6.73 -15.84
C ARG A 31 -13.84 6.19 -14.76
N ALA A 32 -14.42 5.46 -13.81
CA ALA A 32 -13.67 4.79 -12.75
C ALA A 32 -13.65 3.28 -13.01
N CYS A 33 -12.53 2.65 -12.70
CA CYS A 33 -12.42 1.19 -12.59
C CYS A 33 -12.14 0.86 -11.12
N PHE A 34 -12.89 -0.11 -10.58
CA PHE A 34 -12.64 -0.65 -9.25
C PHE A 34 -12.21 -2.10 -9.40
N VAL A 35 -11.02 -2.41 -8.92
CA VAL A 35 -10.51 -3.78 -8.84
C VAL A 35 -10.69 -4.23 -7.39
N LEU A 36 -11.65 -5.11 -7.17
CA LEU A 36 -11.95 -5.69 -5.86
C LEU A 36 -11.46 -7.13 -5.85
N VAL A 37 -10.69 -7.49 -4.83
CA VAL A 37 -10.05 -8.80 -4.73
C VAL A 37 -10.25 -9.33 -3.32
N GLU A 38 -10.50 -10.64 -3.23
CA GLU A 38 -10.55 -11.34 -1.95
C GLU A 38 -9.17 -11.34 -1.29
N GLU A 39 -9.11 -11.18 0.03
CA GLU A 39 -7.87 -10.94 0.77
C GLU A 39 -6.86 -12.08 0.59
N GLN A 40 -7.29 -13.33 0.76
CA GLN A 40 -6.41 -14.49 0.62
C GLN A 40 -5.88 -14.62 -0.81
N PHE A 41 -6.74 -14.45 -1.82
CA PHE A 41 -6.32 -14.41 -3.22
C PHE A 41 -5.30 -13.30 -3.49
N PHE A 42 -5.49 -12.11 -2.92
CA PHE A 42 -4.55 -11.01 -3.05
C PHE A 42 -3.18 -11.36 -2.44
N MET A 43 -3.18 -11.94 -1.23
CA MET A 43 -1.98 -12.35 -0.52
C MET A 43 -1.19 -13.41 -1.29
N GLU A 44 -1.88 -14.37 -1.89
CA GLU A 44 -1.26 -15.39 -2.76
C GLU A 44 -0.70 -14.77 -4.04
N SER A 45 -1.49 -13.92 -4.71
CA SER A 45 -1.09 -13.29 -5.98
C SER A 45 0.10 -12.35 -5.83
N THR A 46 0.30 -11.76 -4.64
CA THR A 46 1.36 -10.77 -4.40
C THR A 46 2.51 -11.29 -3.56
N GLN A 47 2.55 -12.59 -3.27
CA GLN A 47 3.57 -13.19 -2.40
C GLN A 47 5.01 -12.83 -2.81
N GLN A 48 5.30 -12.82 -4.12
CA GLN A 48 6.63 -12.55 -4.66
C GLN A 48 7.08 -11.09 -4.49
N ILE A 49 6.13 -10.15 -4.39
CA ILE A 49 6.39 -8.71 -4.29
C ILE A 49 6.07 -8.14 -2.92
N ARG A 50 5.61 -8.97 -1.99
CA ARG A 50 5.13 -8.56 -0.67
C ARG A 50 6.13 -7.69 0.07
N SER A 51 7.42 -8.03 0.04
CA SER A 51 8.47 -7.23 0.69
C SER A 51 8.55 -5.81 0.12
N LYS A 52 8.47 -5.66 -1.21
CA LYS A 52 8.46 -4.36 -1.88
C LYS A 52 7.19 -3.57 -1.61
N ILE A 53 6.04 -4.22 -1.64
CA ILE A 53 4.77 -3.60 -1.25
C ILE A 53 4.90 -3.03 0.18
N SER A 54 5.41 -3.81 1.13
CA SER A 54 5.61 -3.36 2.51
C SER A 54 6.54 -2.15 2.65
N GLU A 55 7.55 -1.99 1.78
CA GLU A 55 8.40 -0.79 1.76
C GLU A 55 7.62 0.47 1.35
N GLY A 56 6.67 0.33 0.42
CA GLY A 56 5.90 1.45 -0.14
C GLY A 56 4.59 1.76 0.58
N ILE A 57 3.99 0.76 1.24
CA ILE A 57 2.62 0.81 1.74
C ILE A 57 2.39 1.97 2.72
N MET A 58 3.35 2.24 3.59
CA MET A 58 3.24 3.31 4.58
C MET A 58 3.11 4.68 3.93
N ARG A 59 3.87 4.90 2.85
CA ARG A 59 3.85 6.15 2.09
C ARG A 59 2.60 6.25 1.24
N PHE A 60 2.17 5.12 0.71
CA PHE A 60 0.93 5.02 -0.03
C PHE A 60 -0.26 5.40 0.86
N VAL A 61 -0.38 4.86 2.07
CA VAL A 61 -1.45 5.21 3.03
C VAL A 61 -1.49 6.70 3.37
N GLN A 62 -0.32 7.37 3.45
CA GLN A 62 -0.26 8.81 3.70
C GLN A 62 -0.67 9.67 2.50
N SER A 63 -0.42 9.18 1.29
CA SER A 63 -0.71 9.89 0.04
C SER A 63 -1.19 8.89 -1.00
N PRO A 64 -2.44 8.41 -0.91
CA PRO A 64 -2.91 7.27 -1.69
C PRO A 64 -3.33 7.63 -3.12
N PHE A 65 -2.91 8.82 -3.59
CA PHE A 65 -3.20 9.34 -4.91
C PHE A 65 -1.89 9.48 -5.67
N THR A 66 -1.75 8.68 -6.72
CA THR A 66 -0.56 8.67 -7.57
C THR A 66 -0.96 9.13 -8.97
N PRO A 67 -0.43 10.25 -9.47
CA PRO A 67 -0.72 10.70 -10.81
C PRO A 67 -0.10 9.76 -11.85
N MET A 68 -0.91 9.36 -12.82
CA MET A 68 -0.51 8.49 -13.93
C MET A 68 -0.54 9.25 -15.25
N ASN A 69 0.42 8.96 -16.11
CA ASN A 69 0.36 9.42 -17.50
C ASN A 69 -0.51 8.50 -18.35
N GLU A 70 -0.83 8.95 -19.57
CA GLU A 70 -1.70 8.20 -20.48
C GLU A 70 -1.16 6.81 -20.84
N SER A 71 0.17 6.67 -20.96
CA SER A 71 0.80 5.39 -21.29
C SER A 71 0.69 4.38 -20.15
N GLU A 72 0.88 4.84 -18.91
CA GLU A 72 0.73 4.05 -17.68
C GLU A 72 -0.72 3.60 -17.53
N ASN A 73 -1.67 4.51 -17.71
CA ASN A 73 -3.09 4.22 -17.67
C ASN A 73 -3.49 3.16 -18.71
N LYS A 74 -3.00 3.29 -19.96
CA LYS A 74 -3.27 2.29 -21.02
C LYS A 74 -2.70 0.90 -20.71
N ARG A 75 -1.57 0.80 -20.01
CA ARG A 75 -1.00 -0.51 -19.62
C ARG A 75 -1.87 -1.20 -18.56
N LEU A 76 -2.26 -0.48 -17.51
CA LEU A 76 -3.14 -1.01 -16.49
C LEU A 76 -4.51 -1.39 -17.07
N GLN A 77 -5.10 -0.52 -17.89
CA GLN A 77 -6.39 -0.77 -18.53
C GLN A 77 -6.41 -2.06 -19.37
N ARG A 78 -5.32 -2.37 -20.09
CA ARG A 78 -5.24 -3.62 -20.87
C ARG A 78 -5.24 -4.86 -19.98
N LEU A 79 -4.57 -4.78 -18.82
CA LEU A 79 -4.58 -5.88 -17.84
C LEU A 79 -5.96 -6.03 -17.20
N GLU A 80 -6.63 -4.93 -16.88
CA GLU A 80 -8.01 -4.92 -16.36
C GLU A 80 -8.98 -5.54 -17.37
N GLU A 81 -8.90 -5.14 -18.64
CA GLU A 81 -9.73 -5.70 -19.72
C GLU A 81 -9.47 -7.21 -19.91
N ALA A 82 -8.21 -7.64 -19.83
CA ALA A 82 -7.85 -9.06 -19.90
C ALA A 82 -8.41 -9.85 -18.70
N MET A 83 -8.25 -9.34 -17.47
CA MET A 83 -8.83 -9.96 -16.27
C MET A 83 -10.35 -10.10 -16.38
N MET A 84 -11.04 -9.05 -16.85
CA MET A 84 -12.48 -9.07 -17.04
C MET A 84 -12.94 -10.02 -18.14
N ALA A 85 -12.18 -10.15 -19.22
CA ALA A 85 -12.46 -11.12 -20.28
C ALA A 85 -12.30 -12.56 -19.77
N THR A 86 -11.23 -12.82 -19.02
CA THR A 86 -10.96 -14.14 -18.42
C THR A 86 -12.03 -14.51 -17.38
N LEU A 87 -12.51 -13.57 -16.56
CA LEU A 87 -13.61 -13.81 -15.62
C LEU A 87 -14.92 -14.21 -16.30
N ARG A 88 -15.14 -13.81 -17.56
CA ARG A 88 -16.34 -14.13 -18.34
C ARG A 88 -16.22 -15.44 -19.13
N ASP A 89 -15.04 -16.05 -19.15
CA ASP A 89 -14.83 -17.31 -19.83
C ASP A 89 -15.19 -18.49 -18.91
N GLU A 90 -16.44 -18.94 -19.02
CA GLU A 90 -16.98 -20.08 -18.26
C GLU A 90 -16.29 -21.42 -18.57
N ARG A 91 -15.47 -21.48 -19.63
CA ARG A 91 -14.75 -22.71 -20.04
C ARG A 91 -13.30 -22.75 -19.56
N SER A 92 -12.86 -21.74 -18.83
CA SER A 92 -11.47 -21.63 -18.41
C SER A 92 -11.12 -22.65 -17.33
N VAL A 93 -10.31 -23.65 -17.70
CA VAL A 93 -9.81 -24.69 -16.78
C VAL A 93 -8.81 -24.10 -15.78
N PHE A 94 -8.08 -23.05 -16.16
CA PHE A 94 -7.03 -22.40 -15.36
C PHE A 94 -7.41 -20.98 -14.94
N LEU A 95 -8.72 -20.76 -14.69
CA LEU A 95 -9.26 -19.43 -14.38
C LEU A 95 -8.50 -18.76 -13.24
N ARG A 96 -8.28 -19.50 -12.15
CA ARG A 96 -7.65 -18.99 -10.94
C ARG A 96 -6.19 -18.62 -11.19
N GLU A 97 -5.43 -19.49 -11.82
CA GLU A 97 -4.01 -19.29 -12.10
C GLU A 97 -3.79 -18.12 -13.07
N LEU A 98 -4.64 -18.00 -14.09
CA LEU A 98 -4.61 -16.88 -15.03
C LEU A 98 -4.91 -15.56 -14.31
N LEU A 99 -5.95 -15.53 -13.48
CA LEU A 99 -6.28 -14.33 -12.71
C LEU A 99 -5.20 -13.96 -11.70
N GLN A 100 -4.60 -14.93 -11.01
CA GLN A 100 -3.49 -14.68 -10.07
C GLN A 100 -2.30 -14.07 -10.82
N THR A 101 -1.96 -14.64 -11.98
CA THR A 101 -0.85 -14.14 -12.81
C THR A 101 -1.10 -12.72 -13.29
N MET A 102 -2.31 -12.44 -13.83
CA MET A 102 -2.65 -11.10 -14.30
C MET A 102 -2.77 -10.09 -13.16
N THR A 103 -3.28 -10.50 -11.99
CA THR A 103 -3.33 -9.66 -10.79
C THR A 103 -1.92 -9.29 -10.34
N CYS A 104 -1.00 -10.26 -10.31
CA CYS A 104 0.39 -10.02 -9.99
C CYS A 104 1.04 -9.04 -10.99
N ALA A 105 0.83 -9.24 -12.30
CA ALA A 105 1.30 -8.33 -13.34
C ALA A 105 0.73 -6.91 -13.19
N TRP A 106 -0.55 -6.78 -12.86
CA TRP A 106 -1.21 -5.50 -12.61
C TRP A 106 -0.62 -4.80 -11.39
N GLN A 107 -0.36 -5.54 -10.31
CA GLN A 107 0.32 -5.03 -9.12
C GLN A 107 1.74 -4.56 -9.43
N TYR A 108 2.52 -5.28 -10.24
CA TYR A 108 3.83 -4.82 -10.67
C TYR A 108 3.77 -3.46 -11.37
N GLU A 109 2.87 -3.30 -12.35
CA GLU A 109 2.71 -2.02 -13.06
C GLU A 109 2.32 -0.89 -12.11
N LEU A 110 1.37 -1.15 -11.22
CA LEU A 110 0.89 -0.19 -10.23
C LEU A 110 2.03 0.26 -9.30
N TRP A 111 2.73 -0.68 -8.68
CA TRP A 111 3.82 -0.38 -7.75
C TRP A 111 5.00 0.28 -8.46
N ASN A 112 5.28 -0.06 -9.71
CA ASN A 112 6.29 0.64 -10.51
C ASN A 112 5.94 2.12 -10.71
N ILE A 113 4.68 2.45 -10.97
CA ILE A 113 4.22 3.84 -11.06
C ILE A 113 4.43 4.53 -9.71
N PHE A 114 3.93 3.92 -8.63
CA PHE A 114 4.05 4.46 -7.28
C PHE A 114 5.51 4.73 -6.89
N PHE A 115 6.39 3.74 -7.04
CA PHE A 115 7.80 3.87 -6.67
C PHE A 115 8.55 4.87 -7.55
N ARG A 116 8.23 4.98 -8.84
CA ARG A 116 8.82 6.02 -9.70
C ARG A 116 8.47 7.41 -9.18
N ARG A 117 7.20 7.65 -8.83
CA ARG A 117 6.77 8.94 -8.25
C ARG A 117 7.43 9.17 -6.89
N LEU A 118 7.51 8.15 -6.05
CA LEU A 118 8.18 8.24 -4.76
C LEU A 118 9.67 8.58 -4.89
N GLN A 119 10.38 8.01 -5.86
CA GLN A 119 11.78 8.32 -6.11
C GLN A 119 11.98 9.77 -6.57
N THR A 120 11.09 10.28 -7.42
CA THR A 120 11.08 11.70 -7.82
C THR A 120 10.86 12.63 -6.60
N SER A 121 10.05 12.22 -5.62
CA SER A 121 9.86 12.96 -4.37
C SER A 121 10.98 12.75 -3.32
N ARG A 122 11.73 11.64 -3.39
CA ARG A 122 12.83 11.31 -2.47
C ARG A 122 14.08 12.14 -2.69
N THR A 123 14.18 12.94 -3.75
CA THR A 123 15.30 13.87 -3.94
C THR A 123 15.43 14.88 -2.78
N GLU A 124 14.42 14.97 -1.89
CA GLU A 124 14.44 15.81 -0.68
C GLU A 124 14.60 15.04 0.66
N LEU A 125 14.59 13.70 0.69
CA LEU A 125 14.65 12.90 1.93
C LEU A 125 15.66 11.74 1.86
N ASN A 126 16.58 11.69 2.84
CA ASN A 126 17.69 10.73 2.93
C ASN A 126 17.22 9.25 2.78
N PRO A 127 17.68 8.52 1.74
CA PRO A 127 17.27 7.15 1.41
C PRO A 127 17.39 6.13 2.55
N HIS A 128 18.39 6.29 3.42
CA HIS A 128 18.64 5.39 4.55
C HIS A 128 17.43 5.24 5.49
N TRP A 129 16.60 6.28 5.62
CA TRP A 129 15.45 6.23 6.52
C TRP A 129 14.25 5.50 5.95
N GLY A 130 14.17 5.35 4.63
CA GLY A 130 13.12 4.54 4.00
C GLY A 130 13.25 3.07 4.38
N ASP A 131 14.47 2.56 4.36
CA ASP A 131 14.75 1.14 4.66
C ASP A 131 14.58 0.83 6.15
N THR A 132 15.00 1.74 7.03
CA THR A 132 14.78 1.63 8.48
C THR A 132 13.29 1.62 8.83
N ALA A 133 12.49 2.49 8.21
CA ALA A 133 11.05 2.53 8.45
C ALA A 133 10.37 1.23 7.96
N ALA A 134 10.71 0.78 6.75
CA ALA A 134 10.19 -0.47 6.21
C ALA A 134 10.52 -1.67 7.10
N GLN A 135 11.76 -1.75 7.60
CA GLN A 135 12.18 -2.82 8.52
C GLN A 135 11.43 -2.75 9.86
N PHE A 136 11.20 -1.54 10.40
CA PHE A 136 10.37 -1.36 11.60
C PHE A 136 8.94 -1.88 11.38
N PHE A 137 8.28 -1.52 10.28
CA PHE A 137 6.91 -1.95 10.03
C PHE A 137 6.79 -3.45 9.82
N TYR A 138 7.75 -4.06 9.11
CA TYR A 138 7.82 -5.52 9.00
C TYR A 138 7.87 -6.16 10.39
N LEU A 139 8.81 -5.74 11.24
CA LEU A 139 8.95 -6.27 12.59
C LEU A 139 7.70 -6.02 13.44
N ALA A 140 7.09 -4.84 13.34
CA ALA A 140 5.89 -4.48 14.10
C ALA A 140 4.72 -5.40 13.72
N HIS A 141 4.46 -5.61 12.43
CA HIS A 141 3.42 -6.54 11.98
C HIS A 141 3.71 -8.00 12.36
N THR A 142 4.98 -8.42 12.43
CA THR A 142 5.34 -9.80 12.79
C THR A 142 5.31 -10.06 14.29
N HIS A 143 5.76 -9.10 15.11
CA HIS A 143 6.08 -9.33 16.52
C HIS A 143 5.27 -8.47 17.51
N CYS A 144 4.33 -7.64 17.05
CA CYS A 144 3.55 -6.79 17.95
C CYS A 144 2.78 -7.57 19.02
N ARG A 145 2.46 -8.84 18.82
CA ARG A 145 1.82 -9.69 19.85
C ARG A 145 2.74 -10.04 21.01
N GLU A 146 4.03 -10.21 20.73
CA GLU A 146 5.04 -10.69 21.69
C GLU A 146 5.89 -9.55 22.28
N GLN A 147 6.10 -8.49 21.51
CA GLN A 147 7.00 -7.39 21.83
C GLN A 147 6.25 -6.07 21.77
N HIS A 148 6.01 -5.43 22.92
CA HIS A 148 5.20 -4.21 22.99
C HIS A 148 6.04 -2.95 23.18
N GLU A 149 7.33 -3.13 23.47
CA GLU A 149 8.25 -2.03 23.75
C GLU A 149 8.94 -1.52 22.48
N VAL A 150 8.82 -0.21 22.22
CA VAL A 150 9.57 0.49 21.15
C VAL A 150 11.06 0.17 21.20
N GLY A 151 11.61 0.00 22.40
CA GLY A 151 13.03 -0.32 22.59
C GLY A 151 13.47 -1.64 21.96
N TRP A 152 12.58 -2.64 21.90
CA TRP A 152 12.90 -3.90 21.22
C TRP A 152 13.09 -3.66 19.72
N TYR A 153 12.14 -2.97 19.08
CA TYR A 153 12.19 -2.65 17.66
C TYR A 153 13.37 -1.74 17.29
N ALA A 154 13.64 -0.73 18.13
CA ALA A 154 14.75 0.19 17.93
C ALA A 154 16.10 -0.54 17.87
N ARG A 155 16.31 -1.53 18.76
CA ARG A 155 17.51 -2.37 18.73
C ARG A 155 17.64 -3.18 17.44
N GLN A 156 16.54 -3.72 16.91
CA GLN A 156 16.57 -4.52 15.68
C GLN A 156 16.94 -3.70 14.43
N VAL A 157 16.58 -2.41 14.42
CA VAL A 157 16.89 -1.50 13.31
C VAL A 157 18.14 -0.64 13.57
N GLY A 158 18.89 -0.92 14.65
CA GLY A 158 20.15 -0.24 14.97
C GLY A 158 20.01 1.21 15.45
N LEU A 159 18.87 1.57 16.06
CA LEU A 159 18.58 2.92 16.52
C LEU A 159 18.28 3.00 18.02
N SER A 160 18.34 4.21 18.58
CA SER A 160 17.72 4.50 19.87
C SER A 160 16.18 4.62 19.72
N PRO A 161 15.40 4.36 20.79
CA PRO A 161 13.95 4.49 20.77
C PRO A 161 13.45 5.87 20.33
N ASP A 162 14.15 6.93 20.77
CA ASP A 162 13.84 8.32 20.44
C ASP A 162 14.16 8.63 18.98
N ALA A 163 15.31 8.16 18.48
CA ALA A 163 15.69 8.34 17.08
C ALA A 163 14.72 7.64 16.13
N LEU A 164 14.32 6.40 16.47
CA LEU A 164 13.32 5.66 15.72
C LEU A 164 11.96 6.38 15.75
N SER A 165 11.52 6.85 16.92
CA SER A 165 10.25 7.56 17.06
C SER A 165 10.23 8.89 16.30
N ALA A 166 11.32 9.66 16.35
CA ALA A 166 11.46 10.90 15.59
C ALA A 166 11.51 10.64 14.08
N ALA A 167 12.22 9.59 13.65
CA ALA A 167 12.30 9.19 12.25
C ALA A 167 10.92 8.79 11.71
N LEU A 168 10.19 7.95 12.44
CA LEU A 168 8.82 7.57 12.08
C LEU A 168 7.89 8.77 12.12
N LYS A 169 8.00 9.68 13.09
CA LYS A 169 7.18 10.89 13.14
C LYS A 169 7.41 11.77 11.92
N ARG A 170 8.65 11.89 11.45
CA ARG A 170 8.99 12.61 10.21
C ARG A 170 8.55 11.87 8.95
N PHE A 171 8.59 10.54 8.96
CA PHE A 171 8.32 9.70 7.80
C PHE A 171 6.83 9.39 7.60
N CYS A 172 6.06 9.30 8.69
CA CYS A 172 4.65 8.89 8.68
C CYS A 172 3.73 9.65 9.64
N GLY A 173 4.21 10.73 10.26
CA GLY A 173 3.42 11.56 11.17
C GLY A 173 3.18 10.94 12.54
N LYS A 174 3.53 9.67 12.75
CA LYS A 174 3.31 8.92 14.01
C LYS A 174 4.61 8.46 14.64
N THR A 175 4.64 8.40 15.98
CA THR A 175 5.77 7.81 16.71
C THR A 175 5.71 6.28 16.69
N ALA A 176 6.83 5.62 16.96
CA ALA A 176 6.89 4.16 17.06
C ALA A 176 5.86 3.61 18.06
N GLY A 177 5.73 4.26 19.23
CA GLY A 177 4.79 3.85 20.26
C GLY A 177 3.33 3.97 19.82
N ALA A 178 2.97 5.07 19.16
CA ALA A 178 1.60 5.25 18.65
C ALA A 178 1.23 4.17 17.63
N ILE A 179 2.17 3.81 16.75
CA ILE A 179 1.97 2.75 15.75
C ILE A 179 1.78 1.40 16.43
N LEU A 180 2.62 1.05 17.41
CA LEU A 180 2.48 -0.23 18.14
C LEU A 180 1.16 -0.32 18.89
N THR A 181 0.71 0.77 19.52
CA THR A 181 -0.58 0.81 20.21
C THR A 181 -1.75 0.58 19.25
N GLU A 182 -1.70 1.18 18.06
CA GLU A 182 -2.73 0.97 17.03
C GLU A 182 -2.76 -0.49 16.57
N LEU A 183 -1.61 -1.07 16.23
CA LEU A 183 -1.51 -2.48 15.82
C LEU A 183 -2.01 -3.44 16.90
N LEU A 184 -1.64 -3.21 18.17
CA LEU A 184 -2.12 -4.01 19.30
C LEU A 184 -3.64 -3.88 19.49
N THR A 185 -4.19 -2.70 19.25
CA THR A 185 -5.64 -2.46 19.35
C THR A 185 -6.40 -3.13 18.21
N GLU A 186 -5.80 -3.22 17.02
CA GLU A 186 -6.35 -3.96 15.88
C GLU A 186 -6.33 -5.46 16.13
N GLU A 187 -5.21 -6.01 16.61
CA GLU A 187 -5.08 -7.42 16.98
C GLU A 187 -6.05 -7.83 18.10
N ALA A 188 -6.32 -6.95 19.07
CA ALA A 188 -7.24 -7.23 20.17
C ALA A 188 -8.73 -7.26 19.77
N LYS A 189 -9.07 -6.84 18.54
CA LYS A 189 -10.44 -6.87 18.00
C LYS A 189 -10.77 -8.17 17.25
N VAL A 190 -9.76 -9.02 17.02
CA VAL A 190 -9.87 -10.33 16.36
C VAL A 190 -10.00 -11.43 17.42
#